data_AF-A0A1A8H8U2-F1
#
_entry.id   AF-A0A1A8H8U2-F1
#
_cell.length_a   1.000
_cell.length_b   1.000
_cell.length_c   1.000
_cell.angle_alpha   90.00
_cell.angle_beta   90.00
_cell.angle_gamma   90.00
#
_symmetry.space_group_name_H-M   'P 1'
#
loop_
_entity.id
_entity.type
_entity.pdbx_description
1 polymer ?
#
loop_
_entity_poly.entity_id
_entity_poly.type
_entity_poly.pdbx_seq_one_letter_code
_entity_poly.pdbx_strand_id
1 'polypeptide(L)'
;ANFVAPEVLKKQGYDTACDIWSLGVLLYTMLTGFTPFANGPEDTPEEILARIGSGKFSLSGGYWTSVSAEAKDLVSKMLHVDPHQRLTATQVLRHPWVTRRDQLPKFTLNRQDAPQKVMGAMAATYSALNRNISPVLEPVGRSTLAQRRGVKKITSTAL
;
A
#
# COMPACT_ATOMS: atom_id res chain seq x y z
N ALA A 1 -15.51 30.00 0.54
CA ALA A 1 -14.40 29.63 1.42
C ALA A 1 -14.85 28.42 2.24
N ASN A 2 -14.21 27.26 2.08
CA ASN A 2 -14.58 26.06 2.83
C ASN A 2 -13.61 25.90 3.99
N PHE A 3 -14.12 26.04 5.21
CA PHE A 3 -13.41 25.68 6.43
C PHE A 3 -13.51 24.18 6.60
N VAL A 4 -12.39 23.48 6.41
CA VAL A 4 -12.29 22.02 6.58
C VAL A 4 -11.40 21.74 7.77
N ALA A 5 -11.81 20.80 8.63
CA ALA A 5 -11.05 20.43 9.81
C ALA A 5 -9.67 19.82 9.44
N PRO A 6 -8.60 20.10 10.19
CA PRO A 6 -7.23 19.70 9.84
C PRO A 6 -7.05 18.18 9.70
N GLU A 7 -7.79 17.37 10.45
CA GLU A 7 -7.81 15.90 10.37
C GLU A 7 -8.43 15.40 9.06
N VAL A 8 -9.44 16.10 8.54
CA VAL A 8 -10.07 15.77 7.26
C VAL A 8 -9.11 16.09 6.11
N LEU A 9 -8.41 17.22 6.18
CA LEU A 9 -7.37 17.57 5.20
C LEU A 9 -6.22 16.58 5.19
N LYS A 10 -5.73 16.16 6.38
CA LYS A 10 -4.69 15.14 6.49
C LYS A 10 -5.14 13.80 5.92
N LYS A 11 -6.36 13.37 6.24
CA LYS A 11 -6.94 12.14 5.68
C LYS A 11 -7.09 12.21 4.17
N GLN A 12 -7.61 13.32 3.63
CA GLN A 12 -7.76 13.51 2.18
C GLN A 12 -6.40 13.45 1.47
N GLY A 13 -5.37 14.11 2.02
CA GLY A 13 -4.01 14.04 1.49
C GLY A 13 -3.47 12.60 1.49
N TYR A 14 -3.68 11.86 2.57
CA TYR A 14 -3.31 10.45 2.68
C TYR A 14 -4.04 9.59 1.64
N ASP A 15 -5.36 9.73 1.51
CA ASP A 15 -6.17 9.00 0.55
C ASP A 15 -5.71 9.26 -0.89
N THR A 16 -5.41 10.52 -1.26
CA THR A 16 -4.87 10.84 -2.58
C THR A 16 -3.48 10.25 -2.83
N ALA A 17 -2.64 10.14 -1.80
CA ALA A 17 -1.34 9.48 -1.93
C ALA A 17 -1.50 7.96 -2.10
N CYS A 18 -2.50 7.35 -1.47
CA CYS A 18 -2.84 5.93 -1.66
C CYS A 18 -3.30 5.62 -3.08
N ASP A 19 -4.05 6.53 -3.73
CA ASP A 19 -4.41 6.38 -5.14
C ASP A 19 -3.18 6.36 -6.05
N ILE A 20 -2.22 7.26 -5.83
CA ILE A 20 -0.98 7.29 -6.61
C ILE A 20 -0.14 6.03 -6.39
N TRP A 21 -0.11 5.51 -5.17
CA TRP A 21 0.58 4.26 -4.88
C TRP A 21 -0.03 3.08 -5.67
N SER A 22 -1.36 2.98 -5.67
CA SER A 22 -2.09 1.96 -6.44
C SER A 22 -1.82 2.07 -7.95
N LEU A 23 -1.78 3.29 -8.48
CA LEU A 23 -1.37 3.54 -9.87
C LEU A 23 0.09 3.17 -10.13
N GLY A 24 0.98 3.35 -9.15
CA GLY A 24 2.38 2.93 -9.22
C GLY A 24 2.51 1.41 -9.29
N VAL A 25 1.72 0.68 -8.51
CA VAL A 25 1.66 -0.80 -8.54
C VAL A 25 1.16 -1.26 -9.91
N LEU A 26 0.10 -0.63 -10.43
CA LEU A 26 -0.42 -0.93 -11.76
C LEU A 26 0.66 -0.69 -12.84
N LEU A 27 1.35 0.45 -12.80
CA LEU A 27 2.40 0.78 -13.75
C LEU A 27 3.56 -0.22 -13.70
N TYR A 28 4.03 -0.58 -12.50
CA TYR A 28 5.04 -1.61 -12.31
C TYR A 28 4.63 -2.92 -13.00
N THR A 29 3.39 -3.35 -12.77
CA THR A 29 2.85 -4.59 -13.35
C THR A 29 2.66 -4.52 -14.86
N MET A 30 2.27 -3.36 -15.39
CA MET A 30 2.21 -3.13 -16.85
C MET A 30 3.58 -3.18 -17.52
N LEU A 31 4.64 -2.76 -16.84
CA LEU A 31 5.99 -2.75 -17.41
C LEU A 31 6.65 -4.13 -17.40
N THR A 32 6.33 -4.96 -16.42
CA THR A 32 7.10 -6.18 -16.13
C THR A 32 6.30 -7.47 -16.21
N GLY A 33 4.97 -7.41 -16.08
CA GLY A 33 4.12 -8.58 -15.99
C GLY A 33 4.10 -9.26 -14.62
N PHE A 34 4.61 -8.62 -13.55
CA PHE A 34 4.49 -9.14 -12.18
C PHE A 34 4.26 -8.01 -11.16
N THR A 35 3.96 -8.33 -9.90
CA THR A 35 3.67 -7.30 -8.87
C THR A 35 4.95 -6.92 -8.10
N PRO A 36 5.06 -5.67 -7.59
CA PRO A 36 6.27 -5.22 -6.91
C PRO A 36 6.52 -5.87 -5.54
N PHE A 37 5.46 -6.33 -4.84
CA PHE A 37 5.54 -6.73 -3.43
C PHE A 37 5.09 -8.17 -3.15
N ALA A 38 4.42 -8.83 -4.09
CA ALA A 38 4.03 -10.23 -3.99
C ALA A 38 4.56 -11.05 -5.17
N ASN A 39 5.20 -12.18 -4.86
CA ASN A 39 5.74 -13.11 -5.83
C ASN A 39 4.67 -14.09 -6.35
N GLY A 40 3.55 -14.23 -5.64
CA GLY A 40 2.47 -15.17 -5.96
C GLY A 40 1.38 -15.16 -4.90
N PRO A 41 0.34 -16.00 -5.07
CA PRO A 41 -0.76 -16.14 -4.11
C PRO A 41 -0.33 -16.81 -2.79
N GLU A 42 0.79 -17.53 -2.79
CA GLU A 42 1.31 -18.26 -1.61
C GLU A 42 2.07 -17.36 -0.62
N ASP A 43 2.37 -16.12 -1.00
CA ASP A 43 3.06 -15.18 -0.11
C ASP A 43 2.19 -14.84 1.09
N THR A 44 2.79 -14.86 2.29
CA THR A 44 2.06 -14.50 3.51
C THR A 44 1.82 -12.99 3.58
N PRO A 45 0.71 -12.53 4.19
CA PRO A 45 0.46 -11.11 4.38
C PRO A 45 1.59 -10.39 5.12
N GLU A 46 2.23 -11.05 6.09
CA GLU A 46 3.34 -10.53 6.88
C GLU A 46 4.57 -10.25 6.00
N GLU A 47 4.90 -11.16 5.07
CA GLU A 47 6.00 -10.98 4.11
C GLU A 47 5.71 -9.83 3.13
N ILE A 48 4.47 -9.76 2.62
CA ILE A 48 4.05 -8.69 1.71
C ILE A 48 4.14 -7.33 2.41
N LEU A 49 3.60 -7.21 3.63
CA LEU A 49 3.65 -5.99 4.42
C LEU A 49 5.09 -5.60 4.78
N ALA A 50 5.96 -6.56 5.08
CA ALA A 50 7.38 -6.29 5.31
C ALA A 50 8.05 -5.70 4.06
N ARG A 51 7.76 -6.21 2.86
CA ARG A 51 8.29 -5.67 1.60
C ARG A 51 7.75 -4.27 1.32
N ILE A 52 6.44 -4.05 1.48
CA ILE A 52 5.81 -2.73 1.33
C ILE A 52 6.43 -1.72 2.30
N GLY A 53 6.51 -2.07 3.59
CA GLY A 53 7.06 -1.21 4.63
C GLY A 53 8.55 -0.90 4.45
N SER A 54 9.32 -1.82 3.87
CA SER A 54 10.72 -1.59 3.54
C SER A 54 10.93 -0.68 2.32
N GLY A 55 9.91 -0.54 1.46
CA GLY A 55 10.01 0.19 0.19
C GLY A 55 10.91 -0.46 -0.85
N LYS A 56 11.36 -1.70 -0.63
CA LYS A 56 12.30 -2.38 -1.51
C LYS A 56 11.54 -3.17 -2.57
N PHE A 57 11.74 -2.80 -3.83
CA PHE A 57 11.32 -3.54 -5.01
C PHE A 57 12.42 -3.41 -6.07
N SER A 58 12.51 -4.39 -6.98
CA SER A 58 13.54 -4.37 -8.02
C SER A 58 13.15 -3.45 -9.17
N LEU A 59 14.09 -2.62 -9.63
CA LEU A 59 14.01 -1.84 -10.87
C LEU A 59 15.17 -2.17 -11.82
N SER A 60 15.84 -3.31 -11.59
CA SER A 60 17.06 -3.71 -12.28
C SER A 60 17.03 -5.18 -12.66
N GLY A 61 17.69 -5.52 -13.78
CA GLY A 61 17.82 -6.90 -14.25
C GLY A 61 16.52 -7.52 -14.79
N GLY A 62 16.65 -8.69 -15.42
CA GLY A 62 15.53 -9.45 -15.98
C GLY A 62 14.64 -8.60 -16.88
N TYR A 63 13.35 -8.51 -16.54
CA TYR A 63 12.34 -7.74 -17.28
C TYR A 63 12.63 -6.22 -17.31
N TRP A 64 13.32 -5.69 -16.30
CA TRP A 64 13.66 -4.27 -16.21
C TRP A 64 14.83 -3.85 -17.11
N THR A 65 15.58 -4.80 -17.69
CA THR A 65 16.73 -4.47 -18.55
C THR A 65 16.29 -3.66 -19.78
N SER A 66 15.14 -3.99 -20.36
CA SER A 66 14.58 -3.28 -21.51
C SER A 66 13.87 -1.97 -21.14
N VAL A 67 13.44 -1.81 -19.89
CA VAL A 67 12.61 -0.67 -19.47
C VAL A 67 13.44 0.62 -19.35
N SER A 68 12.93 1.73 -19.88
CA SER A 68 13.62 3.03 -19.89
C SER A 68 13.89 3.59 -18.50
N ALA A 69 14.93 4.43 -18.39
CA ALA A 69 15.30 5.08 -17.13
C ALA A 69 14.17 5.97 -16.59
N GLU A 70 13.47 6.68 -17.48
CA GLU A 70 12.34 7.54 -17.08
C GLU A 70 11.14 6.75 -16.56
N ALA A 71 10.92 5.53 -17.06
CA ALA A 71 9.86 4.67 -16.54
C ALA A 71 10.19 4.21 -15.11
N LYS A 72 11.44 3.80 -14.89
CA LYS A 72 11.96 3.39 -13.58
C LYS A 72 11.88 4.53 -12.57
N ASP A 73 12.26 5.74 -12.98
CA ASP A 73 12.17 6.95 -12.15
C ASP A 73 10.74 7.32 -11.80
N LEU A 74 9.79 7.19 -12.73
CA LEU A 74 8.38 7.42 -12.42
C LEU A 74 7.86 6.42 -11.40
N VAL A 75 8.12 5.13 -11.62
CA VAL A 75 7.68 4.05 -10.73
C VAL A 75 8.27 4.21 -9.33
N SER A 76 9.56 4.56 -9.21
CA SER A 76 10.21 4.76 -7.92
C SER A 76 9.56 5.88 -7.10
N LYS A 77 9.19 6.99 -7.75
CA LYS A 77 8.54 8.13 -7.10
C LYS A 77 7.06 7.91 -6.80
N MET A 78 6.35 7.09 -7.59
CA MET A 78 4.96 6.70 -7.30
C MET A 78 4.87 5.68 -6.16
N LEU A 79 5.85 4.80 -6.03
CA LEU A 79 5.92 3.75 -4.99
C LEU A 79 6.77 4.15 -3.78
N HIS A 80 7.04 5.45 -3.59
CA HIS A 80 7.75 5.92 -2.42
C HIS A 80 6.96 5.60 -1.13
N VAL A 81 7.65 5.07 -0.12
CA VAL A 81 7.03 4.63 1.16
C VAL A 81 6.44 5.82 1.90
N ASP A 82 7.22 6.90 2.02
CA ASP A 82 6.75 8.15 2.59
C ASP A 82 5.75 8.83 1.63
N PRO A 83 4.46 8.98 2.01
CA PRO A 83 3.45 9.62 1.17
C PRO A 83 3.73 11.10 0.88
N HIS A 84 4.54 11.78 1.70
CA HIS A 84 4.91 13.18 1.46
C HIS A 84 5.97 13.36 0.36
N GLN A 85 6.74 12.31 0.09
CA GLN A 85 7.70 12.27 -1.00
C GLN A 85 7.12 11.62 -2.26
N ARG A 86 5.94 11.01 -2.16
CA ARG A 86 5.21 10.41 -3.27
C ARG A 86 4.68 11.52 -4.20
N LEU A 87 4.73 11.27 -5.51
CA LEU A 87 4.17 12.21 -6.47
C LEU A 87 2.67 12.40 -6.26
N THR A 88 2.18 13.58 -6.57
CA THR A 88 0.77 13.87 -6.80
C THR A 88 0.38 13.52 -8.24
N ALA A 89 -0.92 13.37 -8.52
CA ALA A 89 -1.42 13.14 -9.88
C ALA A 89 -0.92 14.19 -10.89
N THR A 90 -0.92 15.46 -10.48
CA THR A 90 -0.42 16.57 -11.31
C THR A 90 1.07 16.42 -11.62
N GLN A 91 1.88 15.97 -10.66
CA GLN A 91 3.30 15.72 -10.90
C GLN A 91 3.53 14.49 -11.79
N VAL A 92 2.74 13.43 -11.64
CA VAL A 92 2.76 12.26 -12.53
C VAL A 92 2.49 12.68 -13.97
N LEU A 93 1.46 13.50 -14.21
CA LEU A 93 1.10 13.98 -15.55
C LEU A 93 2.17 14.86 -16.20
N ARG A 94 3.01 15.52 -15.40
CA ARG A 94 4.13 16.35 -15.86
C ARG A 94 5.43 15.55 -16.03
N HIS A 95 5.46 14.30 -15.61
CA HIS A 95 6.68 13.50 -15.63
C HIS A 95 7.17 13.28 -17.07
N PRO A 96 8.49 13.34 -17.35
CA PRO A 96 9.04 13.16 -18.69
C PRO A 96 8.60 11.88 -19.40
N TRP A 97 8.38 10.79 -18.66
CA TRP A 97 7.85 9.53 -19.20
C TRP A 97 6.41 9.67 -19.73
N VAL A 98 5.61 10.53 -19.11
CA VAL A 98 4.20 10.76 -19.48
C VAL A 98 4.05 11.87 -20.52
N THR A 99 4.92 12.87 -20.52
CA THR A 99 4.85 14.01 -21.45
C THR A 99 5.55 13.75 -22.77
N ARG A 100 6.66 12.97 -22.77
CA ARG A 100 7.41 12.63 -23.99
C ARG A 100 7.00 11.27 -24.56
N ARG A 101 5.70 11.01 -24.66
CA ARG A 101 5.15 9.71 -25.12
C ARG A 101 5.66 9.30 -26.50
N ASP A 102 5.84 10.27 -27.40
CA ASP A 102 6.32 10.02 -28.77
C ASP A 102 7.77 9.52 -28.83
N GLN A 103 8.53 9.74 -27.76
CA GLN A 103 9.92 9.32 -27.62
C GLN A 103 10.06 7.99 -26.87
N LEU A 104 8.94 7.38 -26.47
CA LEU A 104 8.98 6.11 -25.76
C LEU A 104 9.42 4.98 -26.71
N PRO A 105 10.15 3.98 -26.18
CA PRO A 105 10.54 2.84 -26.99
C PRO A 105 9.32 2.09 -27.53
N LYS A 106 9.36 1.75 -28.83
CA LYS A 106 8.26 1.06 -29.54
C LYS A 106 8.41 -0.46 -29.60
N PHE A 107 9.41 -1.01 -28.92
CA PHE A 107 9.62 -2.46 -28.88
C PHE A 107 8.63 -3.13 -27.91
N THR A 108 8.39 -4.43 -28.12
CA THR A 108 7.57 -5.24 -27.21
C THR A 108 8.31 -5.43 -25.88
N LEU A 109 7.64 -5.10 -24.78
CA LEU A 109 8.18 -5.31 -23.44
C LEU A 109 8.45 -6.80 -23.18
N ASN A 110 9.63 -7.12 -22.64
CA ASN A 110 9.88 -8.42 -22.07
C ASN A 110 9.15 -8.51 -20.73
N ARG A 111 8.13 -9.37 -20.64
CA ARG A 111 7.25 -9.48 -19.47
C ARG A 111 7.03 -10.93 -19.08
N GLN A 112 6.71 -11.15 -17.80
CA GLN A 112 6.26 -12.46 -17.35
C GLN A 112 4.88 -12.77 -17.96
N ASP A 113 4.79 -13.90 -18.67
CA ASP A 113 3.53 -14.42 -19.23
C ASP A 113 2.87 -15.39 -18.25
N ALA A 114 2.27 -14.85 -17.19
CA ALA A 114 1.57 -15.63 -16.16
C ALA A 114 0.40 -14.84 -15.53
N PRO A 115 -0.66 -14.49 -16.29
CA PRO A 115 -1.71 -13.58 -15.84
C PRO A 115 -2.42 -14.06 -14.56
N GLN A 116 -2.65 -15.36 -14.40
CA GLN A 116 -3.27 -15.93 -13.19
C GLN A 116 -2.42 -15.71 -11.94
N LYS A 117 -1.09 -15.86 -12.07
CA LYS A 117 -0.15 -15.63 -10.97
C LYS A 117 -0.10 -14.16 -10.56
N VAL A 118 -0.17 -13.25 -11.54
CA VAL A 118 -0.27 -11.80 -11.31
C VAL A 118 -1.55 -11.45 -10.57
N MET A 119 -2.69 -11.99 -11.00
CA MET A 119 -3.97 -11.77 -10.34
C MET A 119 -3.95 -12.27 -8.89
N GLY A 120 -3.42 -13.47 -8.65
CA GLY A 120 -3.26 -14.01 -7.30
C GLY A 120 -2.36 -13.16 -6.41
N ALA A 121 -1.20 -12.74 -6.92
CA ALA A 121 -0.27 -11.86 -6.21
C ALA A 121 -0.88 -10.49 -5.89
N MET A 122 -1.62 -9.90 -6.83
CA MET A 122 -2.32 -8.63 -6.64
C MET A 122 -3.41 -8.77 -5.57
N ALA A 123 -4.21 -9.83 -5.62
CA ALA A 123 -5.25 -10.12 -4.63
C ALA A 123 -4.65 -10.32 -3.23
N ALA A 124 -3.55 -11.07 -3.11
CA ALA A 124 -2.82 -11.24 -1.86
C ALA A 124 -2.32 -9.90 -1.30
N THR A 125 -1.82 -9.01 -2.17
CA THR A 125 -1.36 -7.67 -1.78
C THR A 125 -2.47 -6.81 -1.21
N TYR A 126 -3.62 -6.71 -1.90
CA TYR A 126 -4.76 -5.94 -1.40
C TYR A 126 -5.36 -6.54 -0.13
N SER A 127 -5.41 -7.88 -0.03
CA SER A 127 -5.84 -8.58 1.18
C SER A 127 -4.94 -8.25 2.37
N ALA A 128 -3.62 -8.25 2.17
CA ALA A 128 -2.65 -7.91 3.20
C ALA A 128 -2.80 -6.46 3.69
N LEU A 129 -3.03 -5.51 2.77
CA LEU A 129 -3.24 -4.09 3.09
C LEU A 129 -4.55 -3.81 3.83
N ASN A 130 -5.62 -4.53 3.49
CA ASN A 130 -6.95 -4.33 4.07
C ASN A 130 -7.21 -5.15 5.34
N ARG A 131 -6.18 -5.82 5.89
CA ARG A 131 -6.30 -6.54 7.16
C ARG A 131 -6.57 -5.57 8.31
N ASN A 132 -7.85 -5.38 8.62
CA ASN A 132 -8.29 -4.76 9.86
C ASN A 132 -8.04 -5.72 11.01
N ILE A 133 -6.95 -5.53 11.75
CA ILE A 133 -6.77 -6.17 13.05
C ILE A 133 -7.75 -5.48 14.00
N SER A 134 -8.95 -6.03 14.11
CA SER A 134 -9.88 -5.61 15.16
C SER A 134 -9.24 -5.99 16.51
N PRO A 135 -9.19 -5.07 17.49
CA PRO A 135 -8.65 -5.40 18.79
C PRO A 135 -9.48 -6.54 19.39
N VAL A 136 -8.80 -7.57 19.88
CA VAL A 136 -9.47 -8.65 20.62
C VAL A 136 -9.99 -8.03 21.92
N LEU A 137 -11.30 -7.98 22.07
CA LEU A 137 -11.92 -7.48 23.29
C LEU A 137 -11.69 -8.50 24.42
N GLU A 138 -11.10 -8.01 25.51
CA GLU A 138 -10.95 -8.78 26.72
C GLU A 138 -12.28 -8.85 27.49
N PRO A 139 -12.50 -9.88 28.32
CA PRO A 139 -13.68 -9.95 29.18
C PRO A 139 -13.84 -8.66 29.99
N VAL A 140 -15.09 -8.20 30.14
CA VAL A 140 -15.42 -6.95 30.86
C VAL A 140 -14.77 -6.88 32.25
N GLY A 141 -14.59 -8.02 32.93
CA GLY A 141 -13.90 -8.12 34.22
C GLY A 141 -12.43 -7.67 34.24
N ARG A 142 -11.75 -7.59 33.08
CA ARG A 142 -10.41 -6.99 32.96
C ARG A 142 -10.43 -5.46 32.92
N SER A 143 -11.59 -4.83 32.78
CA SER A 143 -11.73 -3.38 32.89
C SER A 143 -11.59 -2.93 34.34
N THR A 144 -10.77 -1.90 34.56
CA THR A 144 -10.59 -1.27 35.88
C THR A 144 -11.92 -0.78 36.48
N LEU A 145 -12.86 -0.35 35.64
CA LEU A 145 -14.20 0.05 36.07
C LEU A 145 -15.02 -1.15 36.58
N ALA A 146 -14.95 -2.29 35.90
CA ALA A 146 -15.66 -3.51 36.29
C ALA A 146 -15.09 -4.10 37.59
N GLN A 147 -13.76 -4.10 37.75
CA GLN A 147 -13.09 -4.50 38.98
C GLN A 147 -13.56 -3.66 40.18
N ARG A 148 -13.63 -2.33 40.01
CA ARG A 148 -14.13 -1.42 41.05
C ARG A 148 -15.60 -1.67 41.43
N ARG A 149 -16.43 -2.13 40.49
CA ARG A 149 -17.84 -2.46 40.74
C ARG A 149 -18.01 -3.82 41.45
N GLY A 150 -17.15 -4.80 41.17
CA GLY A 150 -17.16 -6.11 41.81
C GLY A 150 -16.71 -6.09 43.28
N VAL A 151 -15.75 -5.24 43.62
CA VAL A 151 -15.19 -5.12 44.98
C VAL A 151 -16.20 -4.56 46.00
N LYS A 152 -17.23 -3.82 45.55
CA LYS A 152 -18.24 -3.23 46.44
C LYS A 152 -19.38 -4.16 46.86
N LYS A 153 -19.38 -5.44 46.46
CA LYS A 153 -20.51 -6.36 46.70
C LYS A 153 -20.38 -7.29 47.92
N ILE A 154 -19.44 -7.04 48.82
CA ILE A 154 -19.34 -7.76 50.10
C ILE A 154 -19.21 -6.71 51.20
N THR A 155 -19.99 -6.86 52.27
CA THR A 155 -20.11 -5.99 53.47
C THR A 155 -21.19 -4.90 53.40
N SER A 156 -22.47 -5.31 53.49
CA SER A 156 -23.43 -4.61 54.36
C SER A 156 -24.70 -5.46 54.56
N THR A 157 -24.70 -6.31 55.60
CA THR A 157 -25.80 -6.64 56.53
C THR A 157 -25.49 -7.95 57.24
N ALA A 158 -24.93 -7.83 58.44
CA ALA A 158 -25.12 -8.79 59.54
C ALA A 158 -25.00 -7.96 60.83
N LEU A 159 -26.13 -7.42 61.26
CA LEU A 159 -26.40 -7.05 62.64
C LEU A 159 -26.94 -8.29 63.36
#